data_AF-A0A1Y4QWX1-F1
#
_entry.id   AF-A0A1Y4QWX1-F1
#
_cell.length_a   1.000
_cell.length_b   1.000
_cell.length_c   1.000
_cell.angle_alpha   90.00
_cell.angle_beta   90.00
_cell.angle_gamma   90.00
#
_symmetry.space_group_name_H-M   'P 1'
#
loop_
_entity.id
_entity.type
_entity.pdbx_description
1 polymer ?
#
loop_
_entity_poly.entity_id
_entity_poly.type
_entity_poly.pdbx_seq_one_letter_code
_entity_poly.pdbx_strand_id
1 'polypeptide(L)'
;MNEIIYFSCIDLGSINFLSEICSFSKNKITQETFNKINDYFEKNNTYESNQKEQDDKKRLWAIFGRKDTDKWFCLQVGSSINIYKEIRENLNAMISEPTCIEKSTFFHDNVYSFNTYMDKHSVKYRAMYDKCEQFIIYEIDVSEYLKDEDCGKYDEVNYAEVMFAYNTKAMFWNPAPATYGNQEREIYDNVSKINNN
;
A
#
# COMPACT_ATOMS: atom_id res chain seq x y z
N MET A 1 -0.92 30.39 -0.57
CA MET A 1 -0.51 29.07 -1.10
C MET A 1 0.28 28.42 0.02
N ASN A 2 -0.31 27.43 0.69
CA ASN A 2 0.27 26.83 1.87
C ASN A 2 1.45 25.93 1.48
N GLU A 3 2.64 26.26 1.98
CA GLU A 3 3.83 25.44 1.90
C GLU A 3 3.56 24.09 2.59
N ILE A 4 3.63 23.02 1.79
CA ILE A 4 3.57 21.65 2.30
C ILE A 4 4.95 21.37 2.92
N ILE A 5 4.95 21.27 4.24
CA ILE A 5 6.10 20.97 5.10
C ILE A 5 6.77 19.67 4.61
N TYR A 6 8.09 19.73 4.46
CA TYR A 6 8.95 18.66 3.95
C TYR A 6 8.85 17.38 4.81
N PHE A 7 8.56 16.26 4.14
CA PHE A 7 8.44 14.92 4.72
C PHE A 7 9.80 14.35 5.13
N SER A 8 9.82 13.61 6.24
CA SER A 8 10.98 12.88 6.78
C SER A 8 11.58 11.95 5.72
N CYS A 9 12.87 12.13 5.46
CA CYS A 9 13.62 11.33 4.50
C CYS A 9 13.92 9.97 5.12
N ILE A 10 13.64 8.88 4.41
CA ILE A 10 14.02 7.53 4.83
C ILE A 10 15.16 7.07 3.91
N ASP A 11 16.30 6.77 4.51
CA ASP A 11 17.38 6.05 3.83
C ASP A 11 17.00 4.57 3.75
N LEU A 12 16.54 4.15 2.57
CA LEU A 12 15.99 2.81 2.35
C LEU A 12 17.08 1.73 2.20
N GLY A 13 18.35 2.12 2.06
CA GLY A 13 19.43 1.21 1.65
C GLY A 13 19.96 0.25 2.74
N SER A 14 19.41 0.26 3.96
CA SER A 14 19.99 -0.51 5.09
C SER A 14 18.97 -0.90 6.16
N ILE A 15 17.69 -0.98 5.82
CA ILE A 15 16.64 -1.25 6.81
C ILE A 15 16.31 -2.74 6.82
N ASN A 16 16.74 -3.43 7.88
CA ASN A 16 16.67 -4.90 7.99
C ASN A 16 15.25 -5.49 7.97
N PHE A 17 14.22 -4.68 8.23
CA PHE A 17 12.82 -5.12 8.19
C PHE A 17 12.13 -4.85 6.83
N LEU A 18 12.83 -4.31 5.83
CA LEU A 18 12.27 -4.04 4.49
C LEU A 18 12.81 -5.01 3.43
N SER A 19 11.90 -5.72 2.79
CA SER A 19 12.20 -6.61 1.65
C SER A 19 11.64 -6.02 0.37
N GLU A 20 12.50 -5.67 -0.60
CA GLU A 20 12.04 -5.09 -1.87
C GLU A 20 11.24 -6.12 -2.67
N ILE A 21 9.97 -5.79 -2.93
CA ILE A 21 9.10 -6.57 -3.82
C ILE A 21 9.40 -6.20 -5.26
N CYS A 22 9.35 -4.89 -5.57
CA CYS A 22 9.71 -4.39 -6.89
C CYS A 22 9.97 -2.88 -6.88
N SER A 23 10.72 -2.42 -7.88
CA SER A 23 10.96 -1.01 -8.17
C SER A 23 10.70 -0.72 -9.65
N PHE A 24 10.16 0.47 -9.94
CA PHE A 24 9.81 0.87 -11.31
C PHE A 24 9.78 2.40 -11.46
N SER A 25 9.95 2.85 -12.70
CA SER A 25 9.72 4.25 -13.08
C SER A 25 8.29 4.44 -13.57
N LYS A 26 7.79 5.68 -13.51
CA LYS A 26 6.57 6.09 -14.18
C LYS A 26 6.66 5.74 -15.67
N ASN A 27 5.52 5.37 -16.23
CA ASN A 27 5.34 4.82 -17.58
C ASN A 27 6.02 3.46 -17.80
N LYS A 28 6.48 2.79 -16.73
CA LYS A 28 7.05 1.44 -16.77
C LYS A 28 6.31 0.44 -15.89
N ILE A 29 5.04 0.66 -15.55
CA ILE A 29 4.19 -0.44 -15.05
C ILE A 29 3.81 -1.29 -16.26
N THR A 30 4.63 -2.31 -16.53
CA THR A 30 4.50 -3.22 -17.67
C THR A 30 4.44 -4.67 -17.19
N GLN A 31 4.36 -5.62 -18.12
CA GLN A 31 4.48 -7.04 -17.80
C GLN A 31 5.78 -7.37 -17.04
N GLU A 32 6.87 -6.64 -17.29
CA GLU A 32 8.13 -6.82 -16.55
C GLU A 32 7.96 -6.52 -15.05
N THR A 33 7.23 -5.45 -14.71
CA THR A 33 6.93 -5.09 -13.31
C THR A 33 6.10 -6.17 -12.63
N PHE A 34 5.09 -6.70 -13.32
CA PHE A 34 4.30 -7.80 -12.80
C PHE A 34 5.09 -9.10 -12.66
N ASN A 35 6.05 -9.38 -13.56
CA ASN A 35 6.93 -10.53 -13.44
C ASN A 35 7.86 -10.39 -12.23
N LYS A 36 8.43 -9.21 -11.95
CA LYS A 36 9.24 -8.99 -10.73
C LYS A 36 8.45 -9.26 -9.46
N ILE A 37 7.19 -8.82 -9.42
CA ILE A 37 6.28 -9.11 -8.30
C ILE A 37 6.05 -10.62 -8.19
N ASN A 38 5.74 -11.30 -9.30
CA ASN A 38 5.55 -12.75 -9.30
C ASN A 38 6.80 -13.47 -8.78
N ASP A 39 7.98 -13.13 -9.30
CA ASP A 39 9.25 -13.73 -8.91
C ASP A 39 9.52 -13.56 -7.41
N TYR A 40 9.18 -12.40 -6.84
CA TYR A 40 9.28 -12.16 -5.40
C TYR A 40 8.40 -13.15 -4.62
N PHE A 41 7.12 -13.24 -4.97
CA PHE A 41 6.20 -14.12 -4.25
C PHE A 41 6.45 -15.60 -4.52
N GLU A 42 6.92 -15.99 -5.71
CA GLU A 42 7.33 -17.37 -5.98
C GLU A 42 8.55 -17.74 -5.13
N LYS A 43 9.60 -16.91 -5.08
CA LYS A 43 10.78 -17.20 -4.26
C LYS A 43 10.46 -17.28 -2.77
N ASN A 44 9.61 -16.38 -2.27
CA ASN A 44 9.30 -16.29 -0.85
C ASN A 44 8.18 -17.26 -0.41
N ASN A 45 7.20 -17.58 -1.26
CA ASN A 45 6.13 -18.55 -0.91
C ASN A 45 6.54 -20.02 -1.16
N THR A 46 7.63 -20.29 -1.90
CA THR A 46 8.15 -21.67 -2.07
C THR A 46 9.10 -22.08 -0.94
N TYR A 47 9.58 -21.13 -0.12
CA TYR A 47 10.49 -21.41 0.99
C TYR A 47 9.80 -21.76 2.32
N GLU A 48 8.50 -21.53 2.45
CA GLU A 48 7.71 -21.99 3.60
C GLU A 48 6.70 -23.03 3.14
N SER A 49 7.22 -24.21 2.79
CA SER A 49 6.45 -25.44 2.58
C SER A 49 5.88 -25.94 3.92
N ASN A 50 4.93 -25.19 4.48
CA ASN A 50 3.89 -25.60 5.42
C ASN A 50 2.64 -24.74 5.12
N GLN A 51 2.20 -24.78 3.85
CA GLN A 51 1.16 -23.94 3.23
C GLN A 51 -0.25 -24.01 3.85
N LYS A 52 -0.47 -24.67 4.99
CA LYS A 52 -1.79 -24.70 5.65
C LYS A 52 -1.96 -23.69 6.78
N GLU A 53 -0.88 -23.15 7.34
CA GLU A 53 -0.98 -22.16 8.44
C GLU A 53 -0.74 -20.72 7.98
N GLN A 54 -0.26 -20.52 6.75
CA GLN A 54 0.11 -19.21 6.23
C GLN A 54 -1.00 -18.51 5.45
N ASP A 55 -2.00 -19.26 5.00
CA ASP A 55 -3.08 -18.76 4.14
C ASP A 55 -4.03 -17.76 4.84
N ASP A 56 -3.93 -17.56 6.16
CA ASP A 56 -4.80 -16.66 6.93
C ASP A 56 -4.04 -15.49 7.61
N LYS A 57 -2.71 -15.43 7.52
CA LYS A 57 -1.95 -14.37 8.20
C LYS A 57 -1.87 -13.10 7.35
N LYS A 58 -2.29 -11.97 7.91
CA LYS A 58 -2.07 -10.66 7.30
C LYS A 58 -0.57 -10.38 7.17
N ARG A 59 -0.18 -9.80 6.06
CA ARG A 59 1.18 -9.33 5.75
C ARG A 59 1.15 -7.82 5.52
N LEU A 60 2.26 -7.14 5.75
CA LEU A 60 2.36 -5.68 5.72
C LEU A 60 3.23 -5.23 4.53
N TRP A 61 2.76 -4.23 3.79
CA TRP A 61 3.49 -3.66 2.65
C TRP A 61 3.44 -2.14 2.64
N ALA A 62 4.39 -1.53 1.96
CA ALA A 62 4.43 -0.08 1.73
C ALA A 62 4.89 0.28 0.32
N ILE A 63 4.31 1.35 -0.23
CA ILE A 63 4.72 1.97 -1.49
C ILE A 63 5.43 3.28 -1.16
N PHE A 64 6.62 3.45 -1.70
CA PHE A 64 7.40 4.68 -1.66
C PHE A 64 7.45 5.29 -3.06
N GLY A 65 7.57 6.61 -3.11
CA GLY A 65 7.73 7.34 -4.35
C GLY A 65 8.73 8.48 -4.24
N ARG A 66 9.25 8.91 -5.39
CA ARG A 66 10.01 10.16 -5.53
C ARG A 66 9.69 10.84 -6.86
N LYS A 67 9.76 12.17 -6.87
CA LYS A 67 9.62 13.02 -8.07
C LYS A 67 10.92 13.01 -8.86
N ASP A 68 11.84 13.91 -8.53
CA ASP A 68 13.17 14.01 -9.18
C ASP A 68 14.31 14.15 -8.16
N THR A 69 13.98 14.22 -6.87
CA THR A 69 14.94 14.36 -5.78
C THR A 69 15.44 13.00 -5.31
N ASP A 70 16.63 12.93 -4.73
CA ASP A 70 17.15 11.70 -4.09
C ASP A 70 16.30 11.21 -2.90
N LYS A 71 15.34 12.01 -2.45
CA LYS A 71 14.50 11.72 -1.28
C LYS A 71 13.28 10.88 -1.67
N TRP A 72 13.19 9.71 -1.05
CA TRP A 72 11.99 8.87 -1.04
C TRP A 72 11.04 9.29 0.07
N PHE A 73 9.73 9.22 -0.20
CA PHE A 73 8.68 9.42 0.79
C PHE A 73 7.63 8.31 0.70
N CYS A 74 7.05 7.96 1.85
CA CYS A 74 6.02 6.91 1.90
C CYS A 74 4.71 7.45 1.32
N LEU A 75 4.20 6.77 0.31
CA LEU A 75 2.91 7.09 -0.32
C LEU A 75 1.77 6.39 0.39
N GLN A 76 1.92 5.09 0.64
CA GLN A 76 0.86 4.23 1.16
C GLN A 76 1.49 3.10 1.97
N VAL A 77 0.79 2.70 3.02
CA VAL A 77 1.01 1.47 3.78
C VAL A 77 -0.30 0.68 3.72
N GLY A 78 -0.23 -0.65 3.74
CA GLY A 78 -1.43 -1.47 3.84
C GLY A 78 -1.09 -2.88 4.30
N SER A 79 -2.07 -3.56 4.87
CA SER A 79 -1.95 -4.96 5.24
C SER A 79 -3.13 -5.79 4.75
N SER A 80 -2.85 -7.00 4.30
CA SER A 80 -3.88 -7.97 3.92
C SER A 80 -3.35 -9.39 3.95
N ILE A 81 -4.25 -10.36 3.91
CA ILE A 81 -3.88 -11.78 3.80
C ILE A 81 -3.21 -12.07 2.45
N ASN A 82 -3.70 -11.42 1.38
CA ASN A 82 -3.19 -11.62 0.02
C ASN A 82 -2.64 -10.32 -0.57
N ILE A 83 -1.48 -9.90 -0.02
CA ILE A 83 -0.79 -8.69 -0.47
C ILE A 83 -0.36 -8.78 -1.95
N TYR A 84 -0.11 -9.99 -2.48
CA TYR A 84 0.20 -10.20 -3.89
C TYR A 84 -0.94 -9.70 -4.79
N LYS A 85 -2.17 -10.14 -4.51
CA LYS A 85 -3.35 -9.71 -5.25
C LYS A 85 -3.59 -8.21 -5.06
N GLU A 86 -3.53 -7.73 -3.83
CA GLU A 86 -3.78 -6.33 -3.49
C GLU A 86 -2.79 -5.37 -4.20
N ILE A 87 -1.50 -5.67 -4.17
CA ILE A 87 -0.47 -4.87 -4.85
C ILE A 87 -0.72 -4.82 -6.36
N ARG A 88 -1.10 -5.95 -6.98
CA ARG A 88 -1.41 -5.98 -8.42
C ARG A 88 -2.64 -5.14 -8.75
N GLU A 89 -3.68 -5.20 -7.93
CA GLU A 89 -4.88 -4.37 -8.07
C GLU A 89 -4.54 -2.87 -7.93
N ASN A 90 -3.72 -2.50 -6.93
CA ASN A 90 -3.22 -1.15 -6.74
C ASN A 90 -2.44 -0.64 -7.96
N LEU A 91 -1.53 -1.44 -8.52
CA LEU A 91 -0.75 -1.06 -9.71
C LEU A 91 -1.60 -0.94 -10.97
N ASN A 92 -2.59 -1.82 -11.14
CA ASN A 92 -3.56 -1.66 -12.23
C ASN A 92 -4.35 -0.35 -12.07
N ALA A 93 -4.78 -0.03 -10.84
CA ALA A 93 -5.47 1.22 -10.54
C ALA A 93 -4.61 2.47 -10.83
N MET A 94 -3.29 2.40 -10.63
CA MET A 94 -2.36 3.51 -10.98
C MET A 94 -2.37 3.86 -12.47
N ILE A 95 -2.54 2.86 -13.36
CA ILE A 95 -2.48 3.06 -14.82
C ILE A 95 -3.85 3.02 -15.52
N SER A 96 -4.94 2.79 -14.78
CA SER A 96 -6.28 2.66 -15.36
C SER A 96 -6.90 4.02 -15.65
N GLU A 97 -7.16 4.32 -16.92
CA GLU A 97 -7.81 5.55 -17.34
C GLU A 97 -9.35 5.45 -17.28
N PRO A 98 -10.05 6.46 -16.73
CA PRO A 98 -11.51 6.50 -16.76
C PRO A 98 -12.05 6.58 -18.18
N THR A 99 -12.95 5.65 -18.52
CA THR A 99 -13.63 5.61 -19.82
C THR A 99 -15.13 5.59 -19.61
N CYS A 100 -15.86 6.41 -20.38
CA CYS A 100 -17.32 6.36 -20.41
C CYS A 100 -17.77 5.09 -21.15
N ILE A 101 -18.55 4.24 -20.48
CA ILE A 101 -19.13 3.03 -21.05
C ILE A 101 -20.64 3.17 -21.05
N GLU A 102 -21.25 2.93 -22.22
CA GLU A 102 -22.70 2.78 -22.36
C GLU A 102 -23.13 1.35 -22.04
N LYS A 103 -24.26 1.20 -21.37
CA LYS A 103 -24.84 -0.09 -21.02
C LYS A 103 -26.23 -0.25 -21.60
N SER A 104 -26.36 -1.24 -22.48
CA SER A 104 -27.64 -1.83 -22.81
C SER A 104 -28.17 -2.66 -21.64
N THR A 105 -29.48 -2.69 -21.52
CA THR A 105 -30.21 -3.67 -20.71
C THR A 105 -30.74 -4.78 -21.61
N PHE A 106 -31.33 -5.83 -21.02
CA PHE A 106 -31.80 -6.98 -21.79
C PHE A 106 -32.78 -6.63 -22.93
N PHE A 107 -33.58 -5.57 -22.78
CA PHE A 107 -34.60 -5.18 -23.76
C PHE A 107 -34.30 -3.88 -24.51
N HIS A 108 -33.31 -3.10 -24.09
CA HIS A 108 -33.07 -1.76 -24.62
C HIS A 108 -31.58 -1.47 -24.71
N ASP A 109 -31.18 -0.86 -25.83
CA ASP A 109 -29.81 -0.44 -26.05
C ASP A 109 -29.49 0.90 -25.37
N ASN A 110 -28.25 1.04 -24.90
CA ASN A 110 -27.65 2.30 -24.39
C ASN A 110 -28.52 3.03 -23.34
N VAL A 111 -29.06 2.31 -22.37
CA VAL A 111 -30.01 2.85 -21.36
C VAL A 111 -29.35 3.83 -20.40
N TYR A 112 -28.10 3.58 -20.02
CA TYR A 112 -27.33 4.46 -19.15
C TYR A 112 -25.85 4.36 -19.45
N SER A 113 -25.08 5.36 -19.01
CA SER A 113 -23.64 5.35 -19.08
C SER A 113 -23.02 5.59 -17.72
N PHE A 114 -21.79 5.11 -17.55
CA PHE A 114 -20.98 5.41 -16.38
C PHE A 114 -19.50 5.45 -16.76
N ASN A 115 -18.71 6.15 -15.95
CA ASN A 115 -17.26 6.20 -16.12
C ASN A 115 -16.60 5.09 -15.30
N THR A 116 -15.77 4.26 -15.95
CA THR A 116 -14.95 3.26 -15.26
C THR A 116 -13.90 3.90 -14.38
N TYR A 117 -13.39 3.14 -13.40
CA TYR A 117 -12.27 3.54 -12.55
C TYR A 117 -12.44 4.89 -11.83
N MET A 118 -13.69 5.29 -11.55
CA MET A 118 -14.02 6.49 -10.78
C MET A 118 -14.24 6.22 -9.29
N ASP A 119 -14.08 4.97 -8.86
CA ASP A 119 -14.13 4.59 -7.45
C ASP A 119 -12.95 5.19 -6.67
N LYS A 120 -13.11 5.29 -5.34
CA LYS A 120 -12.13 5.90 -4.44
C LYS A 120 -10.74 5.27 -4.58
N HIS A 121 -10.66 3.96 -4.78
CA HIS A 121 -9.38 3.24 -4.87
C HIS A 121 -8.66 3.64 -6.17
N SER A 122 -9.34 3.58 -7.30
CA SER A 122 -8.79 3.99 -8.60
C SER A 122 -8.31 5.44 -8.61
N VAL A 123 -9.12 6.37 -8.08
CA VAL A 123 -8.74 7.79 -8.00
C VAL A 123 -7.51 8.00 -7.11
N LYS A 124 -7.45 7.31 -5.97
CA LYS A 124 -6.34 7.40 -5.02
C LYS A 124 -5.02 6.98 -5.66
N TYR A 125 -4.98 5.82 -6.32
CA TYR A 125 -3.74 5.29 -6.89
C TYR A 125 -3.29 6.03 -8.15
N ARG A 126 -4.20 6.50 -9.01
CA ARG A 126 -3.83 7.44 -10.07
C ARG A 126 -3.20 8.72 -9.53
N ALA A 127 -3.78 9.30 -8.48
CA ALA A 127 -3.22 10.51 -7.87
C ALA A 127 -1.84 10.27 -7.23
N MET A 128 -1.54 9.05 -6.74
CA MET A 128 -0.18 8.67 -6.35
C MET A 128 0.75 8.61 -7.55
N TYR A 129 0.32 7.95 -8.62
CA TYR A 129 1.09 7.74 -9.85
C TYR A 129 1.47 9.07 -10.53
N ASP A 130 0.56 10.05 -10.53
CA ASP A 130 0.81 11.37 -11.09
C ASP A 130 1.84 12.19 -10.31
N LYS A 131 2.04 11.88 -9.02
CA LYS A 131 2.91 12.66 -8.13
C LYS A 131 4.37 12.25 -8.16
N CYS A 132 4.76 11.12 -8.74
CA CYS A 132 6.11 10.57 -8.63
C CYS A 132 6.59 10.04 -9.99
N GLU A 133 7.91 10.09 -10.22
CA GLU A 133 8.54 9.51 -11.41
C GLU A 133 9.15 8.14 -11.12
N GLN A 134 9.40 7.80 -9.85
CA GLN A 134 9.93 6.50 -9.45
C GLN A 134 9.23 5.97 -8.20
N PHE A 135 9.13 4.65 -8.13
CA PHE A 135 8.40 3.91 -7.12
C PHE A 135 9.20 2.69 -6.66
N ILE A 136 9.08 2.36 -5.37
CA ILE A 136 9.54 1.10 -4.80
C ILE A 136 8.44 0.57 -3.88
N ILE A 137 8.21 -0.74 -3.94
CA ILE A 137 7.31 -1.46 -3.07
C ILE A 137 8.12 -2.38 -2.16
N TYR A 138 7.87 -2.29 -0.87
CA TYR A 138 8.47 -3.17 0.13
C TYR A 138 7.40 -4.01 0.82
N GLU A 139 7.76 -5.24 1.15
CA GLU A 139 7.17 -5.97 2.27
C GLU A 139 7.90 -5.57 3.55
N ILE A 140 7.14 -5.47 4.64
CA ILE A 140 7.66 -5.13 5.96
C ILE A 140 7.59 -6.38 6.84
N ASP A 141 8.74 -6.81 7.37
CA ASP A 141 8.81 -7.82 8.42
C ASP A 141 8.29 -7.20 9.73
N VAL A 142 7.07 -7.58 10.11
CA VAL A 142 6.40 -7.09 11.33
C VAL A 142 7.17 -7.47 12.58
N SER A 143 7.76 -8.67 12.62
CA SER A 143 8.46 -9.17 13.81
C SER A 143 9.75 -8.40 14.06
N GLU A 144 10.52 -8.14 12.99
CA GLU A 144 11.74 -7.33 13.11
C GLU A 144 11.41 -5.84 13.30
N TYR A 145 10.34 -5.33 12.68
CA TYR A 145 9.91 -3.94 12.85
C TYR A 145 9.46 -3.63 14.29
N LEU A 146 8.78 -4.56 14.95
CA LEU A 146 8.23 -4.40 16.31
C LEU A 146 9.10 -5.03 17.41
N LYS A 147 10.31 -5.48 17.12
CA LYS A 147 11.15 -6.29 18.03
C LYS A 147 11.31 -5.72 19.45
N ASP A 148 11.35 -4.40 19.56
CA ASP A 148 11.51 -3.67 20.83
C ASP A 148 10.26 -2.85 21.23
N GLU A 149 9.11 -3.10 20.58
CA GLU A 149 7.86 -2.38 20.76
C GLU A 149 6.79 -3.24 21.43
N ASP A 150 6.08 -2.70 22.42
CA ASP A 150 4.92 -3.36 23.04
C ASP A 150 3.63 -2.99 22.30
N CYS A 151 3.07 -3.93 21.53
CA CYS A 151 1.78 -3.75 20.85
C CYS A 151 0.56 -3.84 21.79
N GLY A 152 0.77 -4.22 23.06
CA GLY A 152 -0.26 -4.33 24.08
C GLY A 152 -1.37 -5.31 23.70
N LYS A 153 -2.60 -4.80 23.62
CA LYS A 153 -3.80 -5.60 23.29
C LYS A 153 -4.10 -5.68 21.79
N TYR A 154 -3.31 -4.99 20.95
CA TYR A 154 -3.59 -4.87 19.53
C TYR A 154 -2.98 -6.02 18.75
N ASP A 155 -3.62 -6.36 17.63
CA ASP A 155 -3.00 -7.21 16.61
C ASP A 155 -1.70 -6.57 16.10
N GLU A 156 -0.61 -7.35 16.07
CA GLU A 156 0.73 -6.88 15.73
C GLU A 156 0.78 -6.25 14.34
N VAL A 157 0.09 -6.82 13.35
CA VAL A 157 0.10 -6.32 11.98
C VAL A 157 -0.66 -4.99 11.87
N ASN A 158 -1.85 -4.89 12.47
CA ASN A 158 -2.59 -3.63 12.53
C ASN A 158 -1.80 -2.55 13.29
N TYR A 159 -1.10 -2.92 14.39
CA TYR A 159 -0.27 -1.99 15.15
C TYR A 159 0.93 -1.52 14.34
N ALA A 160 1.66 -2.44 13.71
CA ALA A 160 2.77 -2.14 12.82
C ALA A 160 2.36 -1.26 11.65
N GLU A 161 1.21 -1.53 11.01
CA GLU A 161 0.71 -0.69 9.91
C GLU A 161 0.53 0.76 10.34
N VAL A 162 -0.16 0.98 11.46
CA VAL A 162 -0.44 2.33 11.96
C VAL A 162 0.84 3.03 12.40
N MET A 163 1.71 2.34 13.13
CA MET A 163 3.00 2.88 13.57
C MET A 163 3.87 3.25 12.37
N PHE A 164 3.96 2.38 11.37
CA PHE A 164 4.73 2.62 10.16
C PHE A 164 4.15 3.80 9.37
N ALA A 165 2.84 3.82 9.15
CA ALA A 165 2.17 4.94 8.48
C ALA A 165 2.35 6.27 9.23
N TYR A 166 2.26 6.25 10.55
CA TYR A 166 2.45 7.43 11.39
C TYR A 166 3.89 7.94 11.39
N ASN A 167 4.87 7.05 11.51
CA ASN A 167 6.29 7.39 11.57
C ASN A 167 6.81 7.88 10.22
N THR A 168 6.36 7.25 9.13
CA THR A 168 6.73 7.64 7.76
C THR A 168 5.88 8.76 7.18
N LYS A 169 4.83 9.19 7.89
CA LYS A 169 3.83 10.17 7.44
C LYS A 169 3.26 9.81 6.06
N ALA A 170 2.83 8.55 5.92
CA ALA A 170 2.32 7.98 4.67
C ALA A 170 1.19 8.84 4.08
N MET A 171 1.45 9.41 2.90
CA MET A 171 0.66 10.52 2.36
C MET A 171 -0.81 10.18 2.08
N PHE A 172 -1.09 8.95 1.66
CA PHE A 172 -2.43 8.50 1.26
C PHE A 172 -3.06 7.49 2.23
N TRP A 173 -2.34 7.15 3.29
CA TRP A 173 -2.85 6.24 4.30
C TRP A 173 -4.03 6.87 5.04
N ASN A 174 -5.05 6.06 5.27
CA ASN A 174 -6.18 6.41 6.11
C ASN A 174 -6.56 5.15 6.89
N PRO A 175 -6.86 5.28 8.19
CA PRO A 175 -7.29 4.14 8.97
C PRO A 175 -8.57 3.57 8.36
N ALA A 176 -8.62 2.25 8.23
CA ALA A 176 -9.81 1.54 7.82
C ALA A 176 -10.97 1.85 8.79
N PRO A 177 -12.22 1.89 8.29
CA PRO A 177 -13.38 2.01 9.17
C PRO A 177 -13.38 0.89 10.21
N ALA A 178 -13.94 1.17 11.39
CA ALA A 178 -14.10 0.22 12.51
C ALA A 178 -15.17 -0.85 12.22
N THR A 179 -15.09 -1.46 11.06
CA THR A 179 -15.90 -2.59 10.59
C THR A 179 -15.02 -3.83 10.54
N TYR A 180 -15.60 -5.02 10.75
CA TYR A 180 -14.89 -6.30 10.61
C TYR A 180 -13.67 -6.49 11.55
N GLY A 181 -13.66 -5.83 12.72
CA GLY A 181 -12.57 -5.98 13.70
C GLY A 181 -11.34 -5.12 13.44
N ASN A 182 -11.38 -4.18 12.50
CA ASN A 182 -10.28 -3.24 12.25
C ASN A 182 -10.06 -2.31 13.46
N GLN A 183 -8.82 -2.27 13.94
CA GLN A 183 -8.41 -1.47 15.11
C GLN A 183 -7.60 -0.22 14.73
N GLU A 184 -7.29 -0.03 13.44
CA GLU A 184 -6.35 1.00 12.96
C GLU A 184 -6.69 2.42 13.45
N ARG A 185 -7.97 2.79 13.47
CA ARG A 185 -8.40 4.10 13.95
C ARG A 185 -8.13 4.30 15.44
N GLU A 186 -8.46 3.30 16.25
CA GLU A 186 -8.23 3.32 17.69
C GLU A 186 -6.72 3.40 18.00
N ILE A 187 -5.92 2.59 17.30
CA ILE A 187 -4.46 2.59 17.43
C ILE A 187 -3.91 3.97 17.07
N TYR A 188 -4.33 4.56 15.95
CA TYR A 188 -3.88 5.89 15.51
C TYR A 188 -4.21 6.96 16.54
N ASP A 189 -5.43 6.96 17.08
CA ASP A 189 -5.87 7.93 18.08
C ASP A 189 -5.06 7.81 19.38
N ASN A 190 -4.53 6.61 19.72
CA ASN A 190 -3.66 6.40 20.87
C ASN A 190 -2.20 6.79 20.59
N VAL A 191 -1.64 6.33 19.47
CA VAL A 191 -0.27 6.66 19.03
C VAL A 191 -0.09 8.17 18.87
N SER A 192 -1.08 8.86 18.28
CA SER A 192 -1.04 10.30 18.09
C SER A 192 -1.16 11.09 19.42
N LYS A 193 -1.87 10.59 20.43
CA LYS A 193 -1.93 11.23 21.75
C LYS A 193 -0.62 11.11 22.51
N ILE A 194 0.04 9.95 22.45
CA ILE A 194 1.32 9.72 23.13
C ILE A 194 2.40 10.64 22.55
N ASN A 195 2.46 10.76 21.22
CA ASN A 195 3.53 11.49 20.53
C ASN A 195 3.31 13.01 20.41
N ASN A 196 2.16 13.53 20.83
CA ASN A 196 1.87 14.98 20.84
C ASN A 196 1.92 15.59 22.26
N ASN A 197 2.27 14.80 23.28
CA ASN A 197 2.55 15.24 24.65
C ASN A 197 4.06 15.19 24.92
#